data_AF-A0A2Z6A581-F1
#
_entry.id   AF-A0A2Z6A581-F1
#
_cell.length_a   1.000
_cell.length_b   1.000
_cell.length_c   1.000
_cell.angle_alpha   90.00
_cell.angle_beta   90.00
_cell.angle_gamma   90.00
#
_symmetry.space_group_name_H-M   'P 1'
#
loop_
_entity.id
_entity.type
_entity.pdbx_description
1 polymer ?
#
loop_
_entity_poly.entity_id
_entity_poly.type
_entity_poly.pdbx_seq_one_letter_code
_entity_poly.pdbx_strand_id
1 'polypeptide(L)'
;WKDRQWWPVVTPIVGITYCSAIMYYLWVNYRQPFGATHLPIVVEGTLLSMADYMGHMYVRTGTPEYVRHIEQGSLRTFGGHTTVIAAF
;
A
#
# COMPACT_ATOMS: atom_id res chain seq x y z
N TRP A 1 -9.89 3.17 -4.03
CA TRP A 1 -8.53 3.46 -3.56
C TRP A 1 -7.63 2.25 -3.66
N LYS A 2 -8.04 1.08 -3.16
CA LYS A 2 -7.32 -0.19 -3.43
C LYS A 2 -7.81 -0.77 -4.76
N ASP A 3 -7.27 -0.26 -5.86
CA ASP A 3 -7.57 -0.68 -7.22
C ASP A 3 -6.41 -1.48 -7.83
N ARG A 4 -6.54 -1.88 -9.10
CA ARG A 4 -5.55 -2.74 -9.77
C ARG A 4 -4.41 -1.98 -10.44
N GLN A 5 -4.52 -0.65 -10.57
CA GLN A 5 -3.52 0.18 -11.24
C GLN A 5 -2.79 1.10 -10.27
N TRP A 6 -3.50 2.00 -9.58
CA TRP A 6 -2.84 3.05 -8.81
C TRP A 6 -2.33 2.56 -7.46
N TRP A 7 -3.12 1.74 -6.78
CA TRP A 7 -2.72 1.17 -5.50
C TRP A 7 -1.42 0.35 -5.54
N PRO A 8 -1.24 -0.64 -6.45
CA PRO A 8 0.00 -1.41 -6.53
C PRO A 8 1.20 -0.62 -7.05
N VAL A 9 1.01 0.57 -7.62
CA VAL A 9 2.12 1.46 -8.04
C VAL A 9 2.57 2.35 -6.89
N VAL A 10 1.64 3.08 -6.29
CA VAL A 10 1.99 4.14 -5.31
C VAL A 10 2.48 3.53 -4.00
N THR A 11 1.86 2.44 -3.54
CA THR A 11 2.19 1.85 -2.24
C THR A 11 3.62 1.31 -2.14
N PRO A 12 4.17 0.53 -3.09
CA PRO A 12 5.56 0.08 -3.01
C PRO A 12 6.56 1.23 -3.25
N ILE A 13 6.28 2.15 -4.18
CA ILE A 13 7.18 3.28 -4.50
C ILE A 13 7.37 4.18 -3.27
N VAL A 14 6.29 4.49 -2.56
CA VAL A 14 6.39 5.31 -1.34
C VAL A 14 6.93 4.47 -0.18
N GLY A 15 6.45 3.24 -0.02
CA GLY A 15 6.82 2.36 1.11
C GLY A 15 8.30 1.99 1.16
N ILE A 16 8.97 1.84 0.00
CA ILE A 16 10.38 1.43 -0.04
C ILE A 16 11.33 2.47 0.56
N THR A 17 10.96 3.75 0.57
CA THR A 17 11.81 4.84 1.06
C THR A 17 12.20 4.66 2.53
N TYR A 18 11.23 4.33 3.38
CA TYR A 18 11.42 4.10 4.80
C TYR A 18 12.20 2.80 5.06
N CYS A 19 11.84 1.71 4.40
CA CYS A 19 12.54 0.43 4.51
C CYS A 19 14.01 0.54 4.09
N SER A 20 14.30 1.31 3.02
CA SER A 20 15.65 1.55 2.53
C SER A 20 16.49 2.36 3.52
N ALA A 21 15.93 3.43 4.08
CA ALA A 21 16.63 4.28 5.06
C ALA A 21 17.05 3.50 6.31
N ILE A 22 16.14 2.66 6.84
CA ILE A 22 16.42 1.88 8.04
C ILE A 22 17.38 0.73 7.76
N MET A 23 17.22 0.05 6.62
CA MET A 23 18.18 -0.96 6.20
C MET A 23 19.59 -0.39 6.07
N TYR A 24 19.73 0.79 5.45
CA TYR A 24 21.02 1.47 5.35
C TYR A 24 21.62 1.74 6.73
N TYR A 25 20.84 2.31 7.65
CA TYR A 25 21.31 2.62 9.00
C TYR A 25 21.73 1.37 9.79
N LEU A 26 20.92 0.32 9.81
CA LEU A 26 21.19 -0.91 10.56
C LEU A 26 22.35 -1.72 9.97
N TRP A 27 22.48 -1.71 8.64
CA TRP A 27 23.57 -2.39 7.95
C TRP A 27 24.92 -1.72 8.21
N VAL A 28 24.99 -0.40 8.07
CA VAL A 28 26.24 0.37 8.20
C VAL A 28 26.75 0.36 9.64
N ASN A 29 25.86 0.50 10.63
CA ASN A 29 26.28 0.64 12.03
C ASN A 29 26.40 -0.70 12.78
N TYR A 30 25.52 -1.65 12.51
CA TYR A 30 25.38 -2.87 13.33
C TYR A 30 25.51 -4.17 12.53
N ARG A 31 25.74 -4.10 11.22
CA ARG A 31 25.79 -5.27 10.31
C ARG A 31 24.52 -6.14 10.39
N GLN A 32 23.38 -5.56 10.80
CA GLN A 32 22.13 -6.28 10.99
C GLN A 32 21.30 -6.33 9.69
N PRO A 33 20.95 -7.53 9.18
CA PRO A 33 20.28 -7.68 7.88
C PRO A 33 18.75 -7.50 7.91
N PHE A 34 18.15 -7.14 9.06
CA PHE A 34 16.69 -7.14 9.27
C PHE A 34 16.03 -5.75 9.20
N GLY A 35 16.71 -4.74 8.67
CA GLY A 35 16.21 -3.35 8.68
C GLY A 35 14.99 -3.09 7.78
N ALA A 36 14.76 -3.90 6.75
CA ALA A 36 13.53 -3.86 5.94
C ALA A 36 12.44 -4.82 6.44
N THR A 37 12.78 -5.78 7.31
CA THR A 37 11.85 -6.76 7.88
C THR A 37 11.34 -6.29 9.23
N HIS A 38 10.87 -5.04 9.31
CA HIS A 38 10.08 -4.60 10.46
C HIS A 38 8.75 -5.37 10.48
N LEU A 39 8.82 -6.61 10.94
CA LEU A 39 7.67 -7.30 11.48
C LEU A 39 7.18 -6.45 12.66
N PRO A 40 5.89 -6.09 12.71
CA PRO A 40 5.34 -5.52 13.94
C PRO A 40 5.59 -6.55 15.04
N ILE A 41 6.37 -6.19 16.05
CA ILE A 41 6.37 -6.99 17.27
C ILE A 41 4.98 -6.83 17.86
N VAL A 42 4.29 -7.96 18.03
CA VAL A 42 2.95 -8.00 18.61
C VAL A 42 3.06 -7.57 20.07
N VAL A 43 2.39 -6.48 20.39
CA VAL A 43 1.98 -6.14 21.76
C VAL A 43 0.46 -6.06 21.73
N GLU A 44 -0.19 -6.98 22.45
CA GLU A 44 -1.63 -6.96 22.77
C GLU A 44 -2.64 -7.25 21.65
N GLY A 45 -2.41 -8.34 20.90
CA GLY A 45 -3.45 -9.38 20.77
C GLY A 45 -4.81 -9.08 20.10
N THR A 46 -4.93 -8.17 19.13
CA THR A 46 -6.21 -8.01 18.40
C THR A 46 -6.07 -7.94 16.88
N LEU A 47 -6.75 -8.86 16.18
CA LEU A 47 -7.03 -8.77 14.75
C LEU A 47 -8.54 -8.93 14.52
N LEU A 48 -9.19 -7.82 14.20
CA LEU A 48 -10.52 -7.81 13.59
C LEU A 48 -10.46 -6.97 12.32
N SER A 49 -11.08 -7.41 11.23
CA SER A 49 -11.24 -6.57 10.04
C SER A 49 -12.24 -5.44 10.32
N MET A 50 -11.73 -4.31 10.81
CA MET A 50 -12.45 -3.04 10.91
C MET A 50 -12.71 -2.40 9.53
N ALA A 51 -11.98 -2.86 8.51
CA ALA A 51 -11.98 -2.26 7.17
C ALA A 51 -13.31 -2.46 6.42
N ASP A 52 -14.00 -3.57 6.65
CA ASP A 52 -15.22 -3.92 5.92
C ASP A 52 -16.49 -3.30 6.53
N TYR A 53 -16.47 -2.93 7.81
CA TYR A 53 -17.61 -2.30 8.51
C TYR A 53 -17.62 -0.75 8.40
N MET A 54 -16.46 -0.08 8.40
CA MET A 54 -16.38 1.39 8.43
C MET A 54 -16.64 2.08 7.08
N GLY A 55 -16.67 1.33 5.97
CA GLY A 55 -16.85 1.90 4.63
C GLY A 55 -18.29 2.32 4.29
N HIS A 56 -19.28 1.67 4.89
CA HIS A 56 -20.71 1.88 4.59
C HIS A 56 -21.44 2.74 5.64
N MET A 57 -20.92 2.78 6.88
CA MET A 57 -21.54 3.47 8.03
C MET A 57 -21.06 4.92 8.22
N TYR A 58 -19.93 5.32 7.64
CA TYR A 58 -19.35 6.66 7.83
C TYR A 58 -19.39 7.46 6.54
N VAL A 59 -20.26 8.48 6.52
CA VAL A 59 -20.32 9.47 5.44
C VAL A 59 -19.00 10.23 5.40
N ARG A 60 -18.22 10.03 4.33
CA ARG A 60 -16.99 10.81 4.07
C ARG A 60 -17.36 12.14 3.41
N THR A 61 -17.83 13.10 4.19
CA THR A 61 -18.28 14.43 3.72
C THR A 61 -17.24 15.20 2.91
N GLY A 62 -15.94 14.91 3.07
CA GLY A 62 -14.83 15.55 2.35
C GLY A 62 -14.13 14.73 1.25
N THR A 63 -14.51 13.48 0.99
CA THR A 63 -13.90 12.66 -0.09
C THR A 63 -14.95 12.08 -1.03
N PRO A 64 -15.54 12.91 -1.92
CA PRO A 64 -16.51 12.45 -2.91
C PRO A 64 -15.87 11.51 -3.94
N GLU A 65 -16.69 10.74 -4.64
CA GLU A 65 -16.25 9.63 -5.50
C GLU A 65 -15.25 10.06 -6.59
N TYR A 66 -15.43 11.25 -7.19
CA TYR A 66 -14.54 11.76 -8.24
C TYR A 66 -13.11 12.06 -7.78
N VAL A 67 -12.86 12.13 -6.47
CA VAL A 67 -11.51 12.30 -5.91
C VAL A 67 -10.72 10.97 -5.95
N ARG A 68 -11.43 9.84 -6.13
CA ARG A 68 -10.81 8.51 -6.18
C ARG A 68 -9.98 8.39 -7.45
N HIS A 69 -8.66 8.38 -7.28
CA HIS A 69 -7.73 7.91 -8.30
C HIS A 69 -7.74 6.38 -8.27
N ILE A 70 -8.47 5.77 -9.21
CA ILE A 70 -8.62 4.32 -9.40
C ILE A 70 -8.59 3.99 -10.90
N GLU A 71 -8.35 2.74 -11.25
CA GLU A 71 -8.47 2.25 -12.63
C GLU A 71 -9.85 2.63 -13.22
N GLN A 72 -9.85 3.41 -14.30
CA GLN A 72 -11.03 3.79 -15.09
C GLN A 72 -11.03 3.19 -16.51
N GLY A 73 -10.00 2.41 -16.86
CA GLY A 73 -9.77 1.89 -18.20
C GLY A 73 -9.26 2.95 -19.18
N SER A 74 -8.58 2.51 -20.24
CA SER A 74 -8.13 3.36 -21.33
C SER A 74 -8.32 2.65 -22.66
N LEU A 75 -8.45 3.39 -23.76
CA LEU A 75 -8.46 2.81 -25.11
C LEU A 75 -7.17 2.06 -25.45
N ARG A 76 -6.11 2.25 -24.66
CA ARG A 76 -4.80 1.61 -24.81
C ARG A 76 -4.60 0.39 -23.91
N THR A 77 -5.53 0.10 -23.00
CA THR A 77 -5.37 -1.01 -22.03
C THR A 77 -5.97 -2.29 -22.59
N PHE A 78 -5.14 -3.33 -22.72
CA PHE A 78 -5.62 -4.69 -22.92
C PHE A 78 -6.05 -5.27 -21.57
N GLY A 79 -7.33 -5.62 -21.45
CA GLY A 79 -7.95 -6.02 -20.18
C GLY A 79 -7.29 -7.24 -19.54
N GLY A 80 -7.37 -7.33 -18.21
CA GLY A 80 -6.88 -8.49 -17.45
C GLY A 80 -5.43 -8.39 -16.97
N HIS A 81 -4.57 -7.65 -17.68
CA HIS A 81 -3.13 -7.57 -17.38
C HIS A 81 -2.72 -6.39 -16.48
N THR A 82 -3.63 -5.46 -16.16
CA THR A 82 -3.31 -4.20 -15.46
C THR A 82 -2.51 -4.41 -14.17
N THR A 83 -2.90 -5.39 -13.35
CA THR A 83 -2.23 -5.65 -12.07
C THR A 83 -0.79 -6.13 -12.23
N VAL A 84 -0.51 -6.94 -13.25
CA VAL A 84 0.84 -7.47 -13.49
C VAL A 84 1.76 -6.36 -14.01
N ILE A 85 1.25 -5.54 -14.93
CA ILE A 85 1.99 -4.41 -15.50
C ILE A 85 2.26 -3.35 -14.43
N ALA A 86 1.29 -3.11 -13.54
CA ALA A 86 1.42 -2.13 -12.45
C ALA A 86 2.42 -2.56 -11.36
N ALA A 87 2.72 -3.85 -11.26
CA ALA A 87 3.62 -4.40 -10.24
C ALA A 87 5.09 -4.55 -10.72
N PHE A 88 5.33 -4.50 -12.04
CA PHE A 88 6.64 -4.64 -12.65
C PHE A 88 7.35 -3.30 -12.79
#